data_AF-A0A4U1MIT7-F1
#
_entry.id   AF-A0A4U1MIT7-F1
#
_cell.length_a   1.000
_cell.length_b   1.000
_cell.length_c   1.000
_cell.angle_alpha   90.00
_cell.angle_beta   90.00
_cell.angle_gamma   90.00
#
_symmetry.space_group_name_H-M   'P 1'
#
loop_
_entity.id
_entity.type
_entity.pdbx_description
1 polymer ?
#
loop_
_entity_poly.entity_id
_entity_poly.type
_entity_poly.pdbx_seq_one_letter_code
_entity_poly.pdbx_strand_id
1 'polypeptide(L)'
;MDVYMVYLFVITATPLFLWQDYRKLALAHTPFIVAIWALLIFYIGGGMTTAAHTLFITLFVINVLFAHLAAYLIFARPFLKERSLAKKMSPTKE
;
A
#
# COMPACT_ATOMS: atom_id res chain seq x y z
N MET A 1 -6.10 -0.29 -20.13
CA MET A 1 -5.04 -1.21 -19.67
C MET A 1 -3.85 -0.45 -19.10
N ASP A 2 -3.48 0.70 -19.64
CA ASP A 2 -2.31 1.49 -19.19
C ASP A 2 -2.40 1.99 -17.74
N VAL A 3 -3.56 2.48 -17.31
CA VAL A 3 -3.77 2.93 -15.92
C VAL A 3 -3.48 1.82 -14.90
N TYR A 4 -3.85 0.57 -15.21
CA TYR A 4 -3.63 -0.56 -14.30
C TYR A 4 -2.15 -0.92 -14.20
N MET A 5 -1.42 -0.82 -15.32
CA MET A 5 0.01 -1.11 -15.38
C MET A 5 0.82 -0.06 -14.59
N VAL A 6 0.49 1.23 -14.76
CA VAL A 6 1.05 2.32 -13.95
C VAL A 6 0.77 2.10 -12.47
N TYR A 7 -0.46 1.74 -12.12
CA TYR A 7 -0.82 1.47 -10.73
C TYR A 7 -0.06 0.29 -10.13
N LEU A 8 0.25 -0.74 -10.91
CA LEU A 8 1.02 -1.90 -10.46
C LEU A 8 2.43 -1.49 -10.00
N PHE A 9 3.05 -0.55 -10.70
CA PHE A 9 4.31 0.06 -10.28
C PHE A 9 4.17 0.86 -8.98
N VAL A 10 3.11 1.67 -8.86
CA VAL A 10 2.82 2.43 -7.62
C VAL A 10 2.63 1.48 -6.44
N ILE A 11 1.87 0.40 -6.62
CA ILE A 11 1.60 -0.61 -5.59
C ILE A 11 2.89 -1.33 -5.16
N THR A 12 3.80 -1.58 -6.10
CA THR A 12 5.11 -2.20 -5.81
C THR A 12 5.98 -1.32 -4.91
N ALA A 13 5.78 0.00 -4.90
CA ALA A 13 6.48 0.91 -4.00
C ALA A 13 5.92 0.89 -2.55
N THR A 14 4.67 0.47 -2.33
CA THR A 14 4.00 0.48 -1.01
C THR A 14 4.75 -0.28 0.10
N PRO A 15 5.26 -1.51 -0.09
CA PRO A 15 6.04 -2.20 0.93
C PRO A 15 7.38 -1.53 1.19
N LEU A 16 7.96 -0.88 0.17
CA LEU A 16 9.22 -0.16 0.30
C LEU A 16 9.08 0.97 1.31
N PHE A 17 7.96 1.69 1.26
CA PHE A 17 7.60 2.73 2.23
C PHE A 17 7.32 2.13 3.63
N LEU A 18 6.64 0.99 3.70
CA LEU A 18 6.35 0.32 4.98
C LEU A 18 7.58 -0.37 5.61
N TRP A 19 8.68 -0.56 4.86
CA TRP A 19 9.81 -1.38 5.29
C TRP A 19 10.55 -0.80 6.49
N GLN A 20 10.66 0.53 6.59
CA GLN A 20 11.40 1.19 7.66
C GLN A 20 10.68 1.12 9.01
N ASP A 21 9.38 1.44 9.05
CA ASP A 21 8.63 1.54 10.32
C ASP A 21 7.75 0.31 10.62
N TYR A 22 7.33 -0.44 9.61
CA TYR A 22 6.32 -1.51 9.72
C TYR A 22 6.72 -2.78 8.95
N ARG A 23 7.96 -3.23 9.15
CA ARG A 23 8.55 -4.39 8.44
C ARG A 23 7.68 -5.65 8.43
N LYS A 24 6.96 -5.95 9.52
CA LYS A 24 6.01 -7.09 9.59
C LYS A 24 4.84 -6.93 8.60
N LEU A 25 4.32 -5.72 8.47
CA LEU A 25 3.21 -5.41 7.56
C LEU A 25 3.70 -5.43 6.11
N ALA A 26 4.90 -4.91 5.84
CA ALA A 26 5.54 -4.98 4.52
C ALA A 26 5.74 -6.43 4.06
N LEU A 27 6.21 -7.32 4.95
CA LEU A 27 6.35 -8.75 4.66
C LEU A 27 5.00 -9.43 4.40
N ALA A 28 3.97 -9.10 5.18
CA ALA A 28 2.61 -9.63 4.95
C ALA A 28 2.00 -9.15 3.62
N HIS A 29 2.39 -7.98 3.14
CA HIS A 29 1.92 -7.41 1.87
C HIS A 29 2.66 -7.96 0.65
N THR A 30 3.89 -8.41 0.83
CA THR A 30 4.75 -8.96 -0.22
C THR A 30 4.10 -10.10 -1.04
N PRO A 31 3.47 -11.14 -0.44
CA PRO A 31 2.83 -12.21 -1.22
C PRO A 31 1.68 -11.71 -2.11
N PHE A 32 0.95 -10.67 -1.71
CA PHE A 32 -0.12 -10.09 -2.52
C PHE A 32 0.42 -9.39 -3.78
N ILE A 33 1.57 -8.72 -3.65
CA ILE A 33 2.25 -8.08 -4.78
C ILE A 33 2.75 -9.13 -5.76
N VAL A 34 3.38 -10.21 -5.26
CA VAL A 34 3.81 -11.34 -6.09
C VAL A 34 2.63 -11.96 -6.85
N ALA A 35 1.49 -12.14 -6.18
CA ALA A 35 0.28 -12.66 -6.82
C ALA A 35 -0.25 -11.74 -7.94
N ILE A 36 -0.20 -10.42 -7.75
CA ILE A 36 -0.63 -9.44 -8.76
C ILE A 36 0.32 -9.42 -9.97
N TRP A 37 1.63 -9.57 -9.74
CA TRP A 37 2.61 -9.70 -10.82
C TRP A 37 2.44 -10.99 -11.61
N ALA A 38 2.16 -12.12 -10.94
CA ALA A 38 1.86 -13.38 -11.60
C ALA A 38 0.59 -13.28 -12.47
N LEU A 39 -0.46 -12.63 -11.97
CA LEU A 39 -1.68 -12.35 -12.75
C LEU A 39 -1.43 -11.44 -13.95
N LEU A 40 -0.55 -10.45 -13.82
CA LEU A 40 -0.17 -9.59 -14.93
C LEU A 40 0.56 -10.37 -16.04
N ILE A 41 1.49 -11.25 -15.66
CA ILE A 41 2.21 -12.12 -16.61
C ILE A 41 1.21 -13.03 -17.34
N PHE A 42 0.28 -13.63 -16.60
CA PHE A 42 -0.79 -14.46 -17.16
C PHE A 42 -1.71 -13.66 -18.10
N TYR A 43 -1.99 -12.41 -17.77
CA TYR A 43 -2.77 -11.49 -18.59
C TYR A 43 -2.07 -11.16 -19.91
N ILE A 44 -0.78 -10.78 -19.88
CA ILE A 44 0.01 -10.48 -21.08
C ILE A 44 0.12 -11.72 -21.99
N GLY A 45 0.11 -12.92 -21.41
CA GLY A 45 0.05 -14.19 -22.14
C GLY A 45 -1.28 -14.49 -22.86
N GLY A 46 -2.26 -13.59 -22.83
CA GLY A 46 -3.54 -13.73 -23.52
C GLY A 46 -4.60 -14.56 -22.80
N GLY A 47 -4.32 -15.00 -21.56
CA GLY A 47 -5.19 -15.91 -20.80
C GLY A 47 -6.37 -15.25 -20.07
N MET A 48 -6.91 -14.12 -20.54
CA MET A 48 -7.85 -13.36 -19.74
C MET A 48 -9.29 -13.90 -19.79
N THR A 49 -9.58 -14.82 -18.87
CA THR A 49 -10.96 -15.22 -18.57
C THR A 49 -11.64 -14.14 -17.71
N THR A 50 -12.97 -14.07 -17.74
CA THR A 50 -13.76 -13.14 -16.92
C THR A 50 -13.44 -13.26 -15.42
N ALA A 51 -13.16 -14.48 -14.96
CA ALA A 51 -12.78 -14.76 -13.57
C ALA A 51 -11.43 -14.12 -13.20
N ALA A 52 -10.42 -14.20 -14.08
CA ALA A 52 -9.12 -13.56 -13.87
C ALA A 52 -9.26 -12.03 -13.80
N HIS A 53 -10.17 -11.47 -14.59
CA HIS A 53 -10.47 -10.04 -14.57
C HIS A 53 -11.05 -9.57 -13.24
N THR A 54 -12.03 -10.29 -12.70
CA THR A 54 -12.64 -10.00 -11.39
C THR A 54 -11.62 -10.15 -10.25
N LEU A 55 -10.80 -11.21 -10.29
CA LEU A 55 -9.73 -11.43 -9.31
C LEU A 55 -8.71 -10.29 -9.32
N PHE A 56 -8.31 -9.83 -10.50
CA PHE A 56 -7.39 -8.71 -10.67
C PHE A 56 -7.97 -7.41 -10.07
N ILE A 57 -9.22 -7.07 -10.37
CA ILE A 57 -9.88 -5.88 -9.82
C ILE A 57 -9.98 -5.97 -8.29
N THR A 58 -10.30 -7.14 -7.76
CA THR A 58 -10.41 -7.36 -6.31
C THR A 58 -9.07 -7.14 -5.61
N LEU A 59 -8.00 -7.76 -6.13
CA LEU A 59 -6.65 -7.58 -5.62
C LEU A 59 -6.19 -6.12 -5.77
N PHE A 60 -6.57 -5.47 -6.86
CA PHE A 60 -6.27 -4.05 -7.08
C PHE A 60 -6.88 -3.17 -5.99
N VAL A 61 -8.17 -3.31 -5.69
CA VAL A 61 -8.85 -2.53 -4.64
C VAL A 61 -8.20 -2.75 -3.27
N ILE A 62 -7.87 -4.01 -2.93
CA ILE A 62 -7.19 -4.32 -1.66
C ILE A 62 -5.83 -3.60 -1.58
N ASN A 63 -5.05 -3.61 -2.66
CA ASN A 63 -3.76 -2.94 -2.69
C ASN A 63 -3.87 -1.41 -2.59
N VAL A 64 -4.89 -0.80 -3.20
CA VAL A 64 -5.15 0.64 -3.05
C VAL A 64 -5.47 0.98 -1.60
N LEU A 65 -6.25 0.16 -0.89
CA LEU A 65 -6.54 0.35 0.53
C LEU A 65 -5.26 0.28 1.37
N PHE A 66 -4.39 -0.69 1.10
CA PHE A 66 -3.10 -0.79 1.78
C PHE A 66 -2.18 0.39 1.50
N ALA A 67 -2.16 0.91 0.26
CA ALA A 67 -1.40 2.11 -0.07
C ALA A 67 -1.87 3.33 0.73
N HIS A 68 -3.17 3.52 0.88
CA HIS A 68 -3.72 4.58 1.73
C HIS A 68 -3.40 4.36 3.21
N LEU A 69 -3.46 3.11 3.68
CA LEU A 69 -3.09 2.76 5.05
C LEU A 69 -1.61 3.06 5.32
N ALA A 70 -0.72 2.73 4.38
CA ALA A 70 0.70 3.03 4.45
C ALA A 70 0.95 4.53 4.46
N ALA A 71 0.31 5.28 3.55
CA ALA A 71 0.41 6.73 3.52
C ALA A 71 -0.07 7.35 4.85
N TYR A 72 -1.16 6.86 5.42
CA TYR A 72 -1.64 7.33 6.73
C TYR A 72 -0.66 6.99 7.86
N LEU A 73 -0.13 5.77 7.90
CA LEU A 73 0.80 5.34 8.95
C LEU A 73 2.14 6.08 8.90
N ILE A 74 2.62 6.41 7.71
CA ILE A 74 3.92 7.06 7.50
C ILE A 74 3.79 8.57 7.60
N PHE A 75 2.75 9.19 7.05
CA PHE A 75 2.61 10.65 7.07
C PHE A 75 1.80 11.14 8.26
N ALA A 76 0.62 10.56 8.54
CA ALA A 76 -0.26 11.09 9.58
C ALA A 76 0.23 10.74 10.99
N ARG A 77 0.75 9.53 11.21
CA ARG A 77 1.16 9.08 12.55
C ARG A 77 2.32 9.89 13.16
N PRO A 78 3.44 10.17 12.48
CA PRO A 78 4.49 11.01 13.04
C PRO A 78 4.03 12.47 13.21
N PHE A 79 3.24 13.01 12.28
CA PHE A 79 2.67 14.37 12.40
C PHE A 79 1.76 14.53 13.62
N LEU A 80 0.93 13.53 13.93
CA LEU A 80 0.10 13.53 15.14
C LEU A 80 0.96 13.35 16.42
N LYS A 81 2.03 12.56 16.34
CA LYS A 81 2.93 12.31 17.48
C LYS A 81 3.67 13.59 17.87
N GLU A 82 4.21 14.34 16.91
CA GLU A 82 4.84 15.65 17.13
C GLU A 82 3.85 16.67 17.71
N ARG A 83 2.60 16.72 17.22
CA ARG A 83 1.59 17.60 17.83
C ARG A 83 1.24 17.23 19.26
N SER A 84 1.15 15.93 19.58
CA SER A 84 0.87 15.50 20.96
C SER A 84 2.02 15.77 21.93
N LEU A 85 3.27 15.67 21.47
CA LEU A 85 4.46 16.01 22.25
C LEU A 85 4.59 17.52 22.43
N ALA A 86 4.33 18.32 21.38
CA ALA A 86 4.30 19.77 21.46
C ALA A 86 3.22 20.27 22.43
N LYS A 87 2.05 19.63 22.47
CA LYS A 87 0.98 19.94 23.44
C LYS A 87 1.34 19.54 24.88
N LYS A 88 2.18 18.52 25.06
CA LYS A 88 2.72 18.14 26.38
C LYS A 88 3.85 19.07 26.86
N MET A 89 4.55 19.73 25.94
CA MET A 89 5.67 20.64 26.21
C MET A 89 5.25 22.10 26.34
N SER A 90 3.97 22.48 26.19
CA SER A 90 3.50 23.78 26.67
C SER A 90 3.38 23.68 28.21
N PRO A 91 4.36 24.19 28.97
CA PRO A 91 4.29 24.15 30.41
C PRO A 91 3.18 25.11 30.82
N THR A 92 2.45 24.71 31.86
CA THR A 92 1.92 25.58 32.91
C THR A 92 2.10 27.07 32.62
N LYS A 93 1.11 27.69 31.98
CA LYS A 93 0.92 29.13 32.12
C LYS A 93 0.13 29.34 33.41
N GLU A 94 0.89 29.80 34.40
CA GLU A 94 0.55 30.60 35.60
C GLU A 94 -0.88 30.51 36.14
#